data_AF-A0A935HU24-F1
#
_entry.id   AF-A0A935HU24-F1
#
_cell.length_a   1.000
_cell.length_b   1.000
_cell.length_c   1.000
_cell.angle_alpha   90.00
_cell.angle_beta   90.00
_cell.angle_gamma   90.00
#
_symmetry.space_group_name_H-M   'P 1'
#
loop_
_entity.id
_entity.type
_entity.pdbx_description
1 polymer ?
#
loop_
_entity_poly.entity_id
_entity_poly.type
_entity_poly.pdbx_seq_one_letter_code
_entity_poly.pdbx_strand_id
1 'polypeptide(L)'
;MIHNTVHLQGGNLNGYSTCASLEYNGNTYFEKNNIFINDVTSGDCFAKSANVITASPNFDADYNCYYTTNPGITSGVVNLTGINYVSIPKYQCAVSPFEQNTNFKAALFSAGTPNLSGSSINDYDLMGTYVATVAADINNALRNTSHPYMGAYEAAAFTFNPTLRIRVYLDGAPPPKQEPVTIELRNNNGTTYPLLTGSSPFDVTLSTSGTVSLNCAGVTFPPTFYIVVKHRNSLQTWSKDGGETMPVSNFMNFDFSSSPTQAYCSDAVNCNLVQDGCRYFIPSGDVNQDGYIDSQDQDLVGADGKSPGNGTLPCPENNFVFNGPGISTQTLPFSTDLNNDGVVDCYDVCIVDQNTAYGFTHNSPLNNTYGCETIGLTQRVCTP
;
A
#
# COMPACT_ATOMS: atom_id res chain seq x y z
N MET A 1 -30.79 14.48 -1.62
CA MET A 1 -29.85 13.51 -1.04
C MET A 1 -30.61 12.72 0.01
N ILE A 2 -30.54 11.40 -0.08
CA ILE A 2 -31.17 10.47 0.86
C ILE A 2 -30.06 9.92 1.76
N HIS A 3 -30.30 9.94 3.08
CA HIS A 3 -29.44 9.34 4.09
C HIS A 3 -30.32 8.48 5.00
N ASN A 4 -30.12 7.18 4.96
CA ASN A 4 -30.92 6.17 5.62
C ASN A 4 -30.02 5.03 6.08
N THR A 5 -30.44 4.41 7.18
CA THR A 5 -29.99 3.09 7.59
C THR A 5 -31.21 2.20 7.56
N VAL A 6 -31.19 1.21 6.67
CA VAL A 6 -32.29 0.24 6.54
C VAL A 6 -31.74 -1.12 6.90
N HIS A 7 -32.29 -1.71 7.96
CA HIS A 7 -32.04 -3.09 8.35
C HIS A 7 -33.34 -3.87 8.27
N LEU A 8 -33.43 -4.76 7.29
CA LEU A 8 -34.52 -5.72 7.15
C LEU A 8 -34.10 -7.05 7.77
N GLN A 9 -34.90 -7.53 8.72
CA GLN A 9 -34.65 -8.79 9.45
C GLN A 9 -35.95 -9.55 9.69
N GLY A 10 -35.85 -10.87 9.84
CA GLY A 10 -36.98 -11.78 10.08
C GLY A 10 -37.26 -12.73 8.91
N GLY A 11 -38.22 -13.64 9.08
CA GLY A 11 -38.66 -14.57 8.04
C GLY A 11 -39.95 -14.07 7.38
N ASN A 12 -39.96 -13.93 6.06
CA ASN A 12 -41.19 -13.70 5.31
C ASN A 12 -41.85 -15.07 5.03
N LEU A 13 -43.04 -15.29 5.58
CA LEU A 13 -43.75 -16.58 5.47
C LEU A 13 -44.38 -16.83 4.09
N ASN A 14 -44.35 -15.84 3.19
CA ASN A 14 -44.92 -15.93 1.85
C ASN A 14 -43.86 -15.47 0.84
N GLY A 15 -43.47 -16.33 -0.09
CA GLY A 15 -42.32 -16.20 -1.01
C GLY A 15 -42.32 -15.01 -1.98
N TYR A 16 -42.42 -13.79 -1.47
CA TYR A 16 -42.14 -12.55 -2.18
C TYR A 16 -40.68 -12.16 -1.99
N SER A 17 -40.08 -11.57 -3.02
CA SER A 17 -38.75 -11.01 -2.89
C SER A 17 -38.76 -9.84 -1.91
N THR A 18 -38.02 -9.94 -0.81
CA THR A 18 -37.86 -8.81 0.12
C THR A 18 -36.67 -7.99 -0.31
N CYS A 19 -36.85 -6.67 -0.41
CA CYS A 19 -35.76 -5.76 -0.73
C CYS A 19 -35.89 -4.53 0.17
N ALA A 20 -34.76 -3.93 0.53
CA ALA A 20 -34.79 -2.55 0.97
C ALA A 20 -34.98 -1.70 -0.29
N SER A 21 -36.20 -1.21 -0.50
CA SER A 21 -36.53 -0.42 -1.68
C SER A 21 -36.39 1.06 -1.38
N LEU A 22 -35.72 1.76 -2.29
CA LEU A 22 -35.80 3.20 -2.44
C LEU A 22 -36.46 3.47 -3.78
N GLU A 23 -37.76 3.71 -3.79
CA GLU A 23 -38.48 4.13 -4.98
C GLU A 23 -38.34 5.64 -5.15
N TYR A 24 -37.68 6.08 -6.21
CA TYR A 24 -37.52 7.49 -6.54
C TYR A 24 -38.15 7.79 -7.91
N ASN A 25 -39.31 8.46 -7.89
CA ASN A 25 -40.05 8.87 -9.09
C ASN A 25 -39.70 10.30 -9.52
N GLY A 26 -38.43 10.57 -9.84
CA GLY A 26 -37.98 11.91 -10.28
C GLY A 26 -36.79 11.87 -11.24
N ASN A 27 -36.33 13.06 -11.67
CA ASN A 27 -35.26 13.21 -12.67
C ASN A 27 -33.83 13.23 -12.08
N THR A 28 -33.68 13.15 -10.74
CA THR A 28 -32.41 13.36 -10.03
C THR A 28 -32.25 12.46 -8.79
N TYR A 29 -31.34 11.50 -8.83
CA TYR A 29 -31.12 10.53 -7.76
C TYR A 29 -29.75 10.73 -7.09
N PHE A 30 -29.76 11.17 -5.83
CA PHE A 30 -28.55 11.38 -5.02
C PHE A 30 -28.60 10.59 -3.71
N GLU A 31 -27.67 9.65 -3.53
CA GLU A 31 -27.62 8.73 -2.39
C GLU A 31 -26.17 8.58 -1.91
N LYS A 32 -25.86 9.03 -0.68
CA LYS A 32 -24.50 8.97 -0.11
C LYS A 32 -24.54 8.50 1.33
N ASN A 33 -23.59 7.67 1.73
CA ASN A 33 -23.37 7.22 3.12
C ASN A 33 -24.57 6.48 3.74
N ASN A 34 -25.22 5.64 2.94
CA ASN A 34 -26.35 4.82 3.37
C ASN A 34 -25.91 3.38 3.66
N ILE A 35 -26.65 2.72 4.55
CA ILE A 35 -26.49 1.28 4.80
C ILE A 35 -27.81 0.58 4.52
N PHE A 36 -27.78 -0.43 3.64
CA PHE A 36 -28.90 -1.33 3.35
C PHE A 36 -28.49 -2.77 3.63
N ILE A 37 -28.99 -3.31 4.74
CA ILE A 37 -28.77 -4.70 5.13
C ILE A 37 -30.10 -5.45 5.04
N ASN A 38 -30.09 -6.58 4.35
CA ASN A 38 -31.22 -7.48 4.23
C ASN A 38 -30.83 -8.90 4.68
N ASP A 39 -31.09 -9.21 5.94
CA ASP A 39 -30.75 -10.51 6.54
C ASP A 39 -31.93 -11.49 6.53
N VAL A 40 -32.90 -11.27 5.63
CA VAL A 40 -34.03 -12.20 5.47
C VAL A 40 -33.51 -13.51 4.91
N THR A 41 -33.73 -14.61 5.65
CA THR A 41 -33.22 -15.94 5.31
C THR A 41 -34.20 -16.77 4.47
N SER A 42 -35.39 -16.25 4.18
CA SER A 42 -36.46 -16.93 3.47
C SER A 42 -36.83 -16.20 2.19
N GLY A 43 -36.85 -16.92 1.06
CA GLY A 43 -37.14 -16.34 -0.25
C GLY A 43 -35.96 -15.55 -0.84
N ASP A 44 -36.12 -15.11 -2.07
CA ASP A 44 -35.13 -14.30 -2.77
C ASP A 44 -35.03 -12.89 -2.14
N CYS A 45 -33.84 -12.37 -1.85
CA CYS A 45 -33.71 -11.03 -1.30
C CYS A 45 -32.59 -10.18 -1.93
N PHE A 46 -32.89 -8.89 -2.11
CA PHE A 46 -31.93 -7.88 -2.60
C PHE A 46 -31.50 -6.99 -1.44
N ALA A 47 -30.23 -6.60 -1.42
CA ALA A 47 -29.76 -5.56 -0.54
C ALA A 47 -30.42 -4.21 -0.89
N LYS A 48 -30.49 -3.90 -2.19
CA LYS A 48 -31.12 -2.70 -2.75
C LYS A 48 -31.96 -3.05 -3.98
N SER A 49 -33.14 -2.46 -4.06
CA SER A 49 -33.93 -2.40 -5.29
C SER A 49 -34.27 -0.95 -5.60
N ALA A 50 -33.84 -0.47 -6.78
CA ALA A 50 -34.07 0.89 -7.21
C ALA A 50 -34.51 0.92 -8.68
N ASN A 51 -35.59 1.65 -8.95
CA ASN A 51 -36.01 1.92 -10.32
C ASN A 51 -35.44 3.28 -10.74
N VAL A 52 -34.25 3.26 -11.34
CA VAL A 52 -33.54 4.48 -11.73
C VAL A 52 -33.53 4.56 -13.26
N ILE A 53 -33.79 5.75 -13.81
CA ILE A 53 -33.55 5.99 -15.25
C ILE A 53 -32.04 6.19 -15.41
N THR A 54 -31.31 5.11 -15.68
CA THR A 54 -29.84 4.99 -15.67
C THR A 54 -29.09 5.82 -16.74
N ALA A 55 -29.78 6.71 -17.46
CA ALA A 55 -29.23 7.51 -18.56
C ALA A 55 -29.23 9.03 -18.32
N SER A 56 -29.35 9.48 -17.07
CA SER A 56 -29.40 10.91 -16.73
C SER A 56 -28.09 11.36 -16.04
N PRO A 57 -27.54 12.55 -16.35
CA PRO A 57 -26.40 13.15 -15.63
C PRO A 57 -26.68 13.44 -14.13
N ASN A 58 -27.84 13.04 -13.64
CA ASN A 58 -28.35 13.32 -12.31
C ASN A 58 -28.40 12.07 -11.41
N PHE A 59 -27.67 11.00 -11.73
CA PHE A 59 -27.51 9.83 -10.87
C PHE A 59 -26.14 9.88 -10.19
N ASP A 60 -26.13 9.89 -8.86
CA ASP A 60 -24.91 9.82 -8.08
C ASP A 60 -25.19 9.13 -6.73
N ALA A 61 -24.79 7.86 -6.66
CA ALA A 61 -25.11 6.95 -5.56
C ALA A 61 -23.86 6.28 -4.98
N ASP A 62 -22.71 6.95 -5.07
CA ASP A 62 -21.44 6.40 -4.59
C ASP A 62 -21.30 6.40 -3.06
N TYR A 63 -20.38 5.59 -2.50
CA TYR A 63 -20.11 5.52 -1.05
C TYR A 63 -21.32 5.08 -0.21
N ASN A 64 -21.99 4.00 -0.62
CA ASN A 64 -23.01 3.33 0.17
C ASN A 64 -22.55 1.92 0.57
N CYS A 65 -23.29 1.25 1.47
CA CYS A 65 -23.06 -0.13 1.86
C CYS A 65 -24.32 -0.98 1.62
N TYR A 66 -24.17 -2.07 0.86
CA TYR A 66 -25.26 -2.99 0.52
C TYR A 66 -24.93 -4.43 0.96
N TYR A 67 -25.88 -5.12 1.60
CA TYR A 67 -25.71 -6.53 1.94
C TYR A 67 -27.02 -7.31 1.92
N THR A 68 -26.92 -8.58 1.52
CA THR A 68 -28.00 -9.56 1.63
C THR A 68 -27.44 -10.92 2.02
N THR A 69 -28.09 -11.62 2.96
CA THR A 69 -27.68 -12.98 3.36
C THR A 69 -28.12 -14.06 2.37
N ASN A 70 -29.10 -13.78 1.51
CA ASN A 70 -29.67 -14.76 0.59
C ASN A 70 -29.98 -14.17 -0.79
N PRO A 71 -28.95 -13.75 -1.56
CA PRO A 71 -29.15 -13.40 -2.96
C PRO A 71 -29.64 -14.66 -3.69
N GLY A 72 -30.93 -14.68 -4.04
CA GLY A 72 -31.54 -15.83 -4.70
C GLY A 72 -30.84 -16.19 -6.02
N ILE A 73 -31.00 -17.43 -6.50
CA ILE A 73 -30.42 -17.84 -7.80
C ILE A 73 -30.96 -16.96 -8.94
N THR A 74 -32.20 -16.48 -8.80
CA THR A 74 -32.88 -15.55 -9.71
C THR A 74 -32.77 -14.07 -9.30
N SER A 75 -32.24 -13.78 -8.10
CA SER A 75 -32.26 -12.45 -7.47
C SER A 75 -30.86 -12.01 -7.07
N GLY A 76 -30.38 -10.96 -7.72
CA GLY A 76 -29.04 -10.39 -7.49
C GLY A 76 -28.86 -9.74 -6.12
N VAL A 77 -27.65 -9.23 -5.88
CA VAL A 77 -27.34 -8.39 -4.72
C VAL A 77 -28.07 -7.05 -4.83
N VAL A 78 -28.13 -6.50 -6.04
CA VAL A 78 -28.85 -5.26 -6.37
C VAL A 78 -29.80 -5.50 -7.54
N ASN A 79 -31.02 -4.98 -7.46
CA ASN A 79 -31.91 -4.79 -8.60
C ASN A 79 -31.86 -3.31 -9.02
N LEU A 80 -31.52 -3.05 -10.28
CA LEU A 80 -31.55 -1.71 -10.85
C LEU A 80 -32.38 -1.73 -12.13
N THR A 81 -33.50 -1.00 -12.13
CA THR A 81 -34.35 -0.82 -13.32
C THR A 81 -34.84 -2.16 -13.89
N GLY A 82 -35.14 -3.12 -13.01
CA GLY A 82 -35.57 -4.47 -13.40
C GLY A 82 -34.42 -5.42 -13.78
N ILE A 83 -33.17 -4.99 -13.78
CA ILE A 83 -32.00 -5.85 -14.00
C ILE A 83 -31.46 -6.35 -12.66
N ASN A 84 -31.34 -7.67 -12.52
CA ASN A 84 -30.79 -8.33 -11.33
C ASN A 84 -29.28 -8.53 -11.46
N TYR A 85 -28.50 -7.91 -10.59
CA TYR A 85 -27.04 -8.03 -10.57
C TYR A 85 -26.56 -8.99 -9.48
N VAL A 86 -26.31 -10.24 -9.88
CA VAL A 86 -25.71 -11.28 -9.00
C VAL A 86 -24.19 -11.15 -8.83
N SER A 87 -23.54 -10.35 -9.68
CA SER A 87 -22.10 -10.16 -9.70
C SER A 87 -21.77 -8.69 -9.42
N ILE A 88 -21.05 -8.44 -8.33
CA ILE A 88 -20.58 -7.11 -7.93
C ILE A 88 -19.78 -6.43 -9.07
N PRO A 89 -18.79 -7.09 -9.71
CA PRO A 89 -18.09 -6.50 -10.86
C PRO A 89 -19.00 -6.12 -12.03
N LYS A 90 -20.03 -6.93 -12.33
CA LYS A 90 -21.00 -6.60 -13.40
C LYS A 90 -21.86 -5.41 -13.02
N TYR A 91 -22.25 -5.29 -11.76
CA TYR A 91 -22.97 -4.14 -11.25
C TYR A 91 -22.13 -2.87 -11.36
N GLN A 92 -20.91 -2.88 -10.79
CA GLN A 92 -19.98 -1.74 -10.79
C GLN A 92 -19.63 -1.28 -12.22
N CYS A 93 -19.49 -2.22 -13.16
CA CYS A 93 -19.32 -1.90 -14.57
C CYS A 93 -20.55 -1.17 -15.16
N ALA A 94 -21.75 -1.64 -14.85
CA ALA A 94 -23.00 -1.07 -15.39
C ALA A 94 -23.32 0.33 -14.84
N VAL A 95 -22.92 0.62 -13.61
CA VAL A 95 -23.17 1.91 -12.95
C VAL A 95 -21.98 2.88 -13.02
N SER A 96 -20.92 2.52 -13.76
CA SER A 96 -19.74 3.39 -13.90
C SER A 96 -20.09 4.74 -14.51
N PRO A 97 -19.58 5.87 -13.98
CA PRO A 97 -18.66 6.02 -12.85
C PRO A 97 -19.32 6.27 -11.47
N PHE A 98 -20.63 6.10 -11.35
CA PHE A 98 -21.45 6.72 -10.30
C PHE A 98 -21.58 5.94 -8.97
N GLU A 99 -21.18 4.67 -8.88
CA GLU A 99 -21.17 3.87 -7.63
C GLU A 99 -19.90 2.99 -7.50
N GLN A 100 -18.73 3.53 -7.81
CA GLN A 100 -17.49 2.72 -7.83
C GLN A 100 -16.91 2.40 -6.44
N ASN A 101 -17.27 3.20 -5.44
CA ASN A 101 -16.81 3.11 -4.05
C ASN A 101 -17.91 2.59 -3.12
N THR A 102 -19.00 2.02 -3.66
CA THR A 102 -20.01 1.31 -2.87
C THR A 102 -19.45 -0.02 -2.37
N ASN A 103 -19.61 -0.27 -1.07
CA ASN A 103 -19.17 -1.49 -0.39
C ASN A 103 -20.29 -2.53 -0.31
N PHE A 104 -19.91 -3.81 -0.38
CA PHE A 104 -20.84 -4.95 -0.31
C PHE A 104 -20.55 -5.80 0.92
N LYS A 105 -20.94 -5.31 2.11
CA LYS A 105 -20.51 -5.87 3.40
C LYS A 105 -21.63 -5.90 4.42
N ALA A 106 -21.68 -6.97 5.22
CA ALA A 106 -22.59 -7.06 6.35
C ALA A 106 -22.30 -5.97 7.39
N ALA A 107 -23.35 -5.48 8.06
CA ALA A 107 -23.24 -4.58 9.21
C ALA A 107 -24.13 -5.07 10.36
N LEU A 108 -23.64 -4.98 11.58
CA LEU A 108 -24.34 -5.39 12.80
C LEU A 108 -25.00 -4.18 13.46
N PHE A 109 -26.28 -4.31 13.82
CA PHE A 109 -27.04 -3.28 14.51
C PHE A 109 -27.41 -3.69 15.94
N SER A 110 -27.42 -2.70 16.83
CA SER A 110 -27.97 -2.84 18.18
C SER A 110 -29.49 -3.03 18.06
N ALA A 111 -30.01 -4.08 18.71
CA ALA A 111 -31.40 -4.49 18.58
C ALA A 111 -32.38 -3.32 18.81
N GLY A 112 -33.28 -3.11 17.84
CA GLY A 112 -34.32 -2.08 17.90
C GLY A 112 -33.83 -0.64 17.70
N THR A 113 -32.58 -0.44 17.29
CA THR A 113 -32.00 0.89 17.03
C THR A 113 -31.31 0.94 15.67
N PRO A 114 -31.14 2.13 15.07
CA PRO A 114 -30.32 2.29 13.87
C PRO A 114 -28.81 2.31 14.17
N ASN A 115 -28.41 2.12 15.44
CA ASN A 115 -27.03 2.19 15.87
C ASN A 115 -26.30 0.89 15.56
N LEU A 116 -25.04 1.02 15.15
CA LEU A 116 -24.19 -0.14 14.91
C LEU A 116 -23.74 -0.79 16.21
N SER A 117 -23.29 -2.04 16.10
CA SER A 117 -22.90 -2.86 17.24
C SER A 117 -21.75 -3.80 16.90
N GLY A 118 -21.17 -4.40 17.93
CA GLY A 118 -20.17 -5.46 17.78
C GLY A 118 -18.99 -5.03 16.89
N SER A 119 -18.63 -5.89 15.94
CA SER A 119 -17.54 -5.64 14.99
C SER A 119 -17.83 -4.54 13.97
N SER A 120 -19.08 -4.08 13.85
CA SER A 120 -19.46 -2.96 12.99
C SER A 120 -19.34 -1.61 13.68
N ILE A 121 -18.92 -1.58 14.95
CA ILE A 121 -18.43 -0.34 15.57
C ILE A 121 -16.98 -0.16 15.13
N ASN A 122 -16.65 1.02 14.61
CA ASN A 122 -15.33 1.37 14.09
C ASN A 122 -14.86 0.52 12.89
N ASP A 123 -15.78 -0.02 12.10
CA ASP A 123 -15.47 -0.74 10.86
C ASP A 123 -15.24 0.25 9.71
N TYR A 124 -14.00 0.32 9.22
CA TYR A 124 -13.63 1.27 8.18
C TYR A 124 -14.40 1.08 6.87
N ASP A 125 -14.82 -0.15 6.54
CA ASP A 125 -15.64 -0.41 5.35
C ASP A 125 -17.03 0.24 5.43
N LEU A 126 -17.42 0.65 6.63
CA LEU A 126 -18.66 1.37 6.87
C LEU A 126 -18.43 2.88 7.04
N MET A 127 -17.21 3.38 6.75
CA MET A 127 -16.93 4.80 6.66
C MET A 127 -17.48 5.36 5.34
N GLY A 128 -18.18 6.48 5.41
CA GLY A 128 -18.69 7.22 4.27
C GLY A 128 -17.73 8.33 3.82
N THR A 129 -18.22 9.19 2.92
CA THR A 129 -17.53 10.42 2.49
C THR A 129 -18.09 11.64 3.20
N TYR A 130 -17.26 12.64 3.49
CA TYR A 130 -17.76 13.88 4.09
C TYR A 130 -18.52 14.69 3.04
N VAL A 131 -19.80 14.97 3.30
CA VAL A 131 -20.65 15.80 2.45
C VAL A 131 -21.01 17.06 3.23
N ALA A 132 -20.45 18.22 2.87
CA ALA A 132 -20.58 19.46 3.63
C ALA A 132 -22.02 19.96 3.83
N THR A 133 -22.93 19.59 2.94
CA THR A 133 -24.36 19.91 3.04
C THR A 133 -25.14 18.97 3.98
N VAL A 134 -24.48 17.92 4.49
CA VAL A 134 -25.05 16.89 5.34
C VAL A 134 -24.38 16.97 6.71
N ALA A 135 -24.86 17.90 7.52
CA ALA A 135 -24.24 18.23 8.81
C ALA A 135 -24.51 17.22 9.92
N ALA A 136 -25.54 16.37 9.79
CA ALA A 136 -25.94 15.41 10.81
C ALA A 136 -26.30 14.03 10.25
N ASP A 137 -26.18 13.01 11.10
CA ASP A 137 -26.56 11.63 10.83
C ASP A 137 -28.06 11.37 11.04
N ILE A 138 -28.49 10.09 10.93
CA ILE A 138 -29.92 9.72 11.10
C ILE A 138 -30.46 9.92 12.53
N ASN A 139 -29.59 10.07 13.53
CA ASN A 139 -29.93 10.39 14.90
C ASN A 139 -29.85 11.91 15.20
N ASN A 140 -29.64 12.75 14.18
CA ASN A 140 -29.34 14.18 14.30
C ASN A 140 -28.03 14.51 15.03
N ALA A 141 -27.11 13.56 15.18
CA ALA A 141 -25.77 13.83 15.70
C ALA A 141 -24.89 14.46 14.61
N LEU A 142 -24.02 15.41 14.97
CA LEU A 142 -23.14 16.07 14.00
C LEU A 142 -22.19 15.05 13.36
N ARG A 143 -22.13 15.08 12.02
CA ARG A 143 -21.22 14.24 11.22
C ARG A 143 -19.78 14.63 11.49
N ASN A 144 -18.92 13.63 11.72
CA ASN A 144 -17.49 13.88 11.83
C ASN A 144 -16.93 14.29 10.46
N THR A 145 -16.23 15.41 10.41
CA THR A 145 -15.67 15.93 9.14
C THR A 145 -14.48 15.12 8.63
N SER A 146 -13.82 14.37 9.52
CA SER A 146 -12.66 13.52 9.21
C SER A 146 -13.01 12.03 9.17
N HIS A 147 -14.07 11.60 9.86
CA HIS A 147 -14.46 10.19 9.97
C HIS A 147 -15.98 9.97 9.90
N PRO A 148 -16.65 10.40 8.81
CA PRO A 148 -18.11 10.35 8.71
C PRO A 148 -18.56 8.90 8.52
N TYR A 149 -19.11 8.28 9.55
CA TYR A 149 -19.58 6.91 9.42
C TYR A 149 -20.90 6.82 8.67
N MET A 150 -21.13 5.71 7.98
CA MET A 150 -22.43 5.44 7.37
C MET A 150 -23.44 5.04 8.46
N GLY A 151 -24.63 5.63 8.44
CA GLY A 151 -25.68 5.36 9.42
C GLY A 151 -25.64 6.22 10.69
N ALA A 152 -25.95 5.64 11.85
CA ALA A 152 -26.37 6.35 13.07
C ALA A 152 -25.31 6.48 14.17
N TYR A 153 -24.07 6.09 13.87
CA TYR A 153 -22.96 6.11 14.82
C TYR A 153 -21.84 6.99 14.29
N GLU A 154 -21.56 8.12 14.94
CA GLU A 154 -20.44 8.99 14.61
C GLU A 154 -19.30 8.76 15.61
N ALA A 155 -18.21 8.12 15.17
CA ALA A 155 -17.04 7.92 16.03
C ALA A 155 -16.25 9.23 16.16
N ALA A 156 -15.89 9.62 17.39
CA ALA A 156 -15.00 10.76 17.63
C ALA A 156 -13.54 10.46 17.22
N ALA A 157 -13.14 9.18 17.25
CA ALA A 157 -11.84 8.70 16.82
C ALA A 157 -11.90 7.19 16.51
N PHE A 158 -11.28 6.78 15.42
CA PHE A 158 -10.94 5.37 15.18
C PHE A 158 -9.60 5.07 15.83
N THR A 159 -9.46 3.92 16.47
CA THR A 159 -8.11 3.36 16.69
C THR A 159 -7.72 2.61 15.44
N PHE A 160 -7.19 3.34 14.45
CA PHE A 160 -6.55 2.75 13.29
C PHE A 160 -5.26 2.10 13.80
N ASN A 161 -5.23 0.76 13.84
CA ASN A 161 -4.04 -0.01 14.24
C ASN A 161 -3.54 -0.90 13.09
N PRO A 162 -3.30 -0.31 11.91
CA PRO A 162 -2.88 -1.05 10.73
C PRO A 162 -1.52 -1.69 10.94
N THR A 163 -1.38 -2.89 10.40
CA THR A 163 -0.10 -3.59 10.35
C THR A 163 0.37 -3.66 8.91
N LEU A 164 1.57 -3.16 8.66
CA LEU A 164 2.25 -3.26 7.39
C LEU A 164 3.42 -4.21 7.52
N ARG A 165 3.31 -5.39 6.91
CA ARG A 165 4.39 -6.37 6.83
C ARG A 165 5.12 -6.19 5.51
N ILE A 166 6.42 -5.99 5.58
CA ILE A 166 7.27 -5.72 4.41
C ILE A 166 8.33 -6.81 4.31
N ARG A 167 8.58 -7.30 3.10
CA ARG A 167 9.75 -8.10 2.76
C ARG A 167 10.68 -7.31 1.84
N VAL A 168 11.95 -7.26 2.23
CA VAL A 168 13.05 -6.61 1.52
C VAL A 168 14.26 -7.54 1.58
N TYR A 169 15.01 -7.62 0.49
CA TYR A 169 16.37 -8.12 0.51
C TYR A 169 17.31 -7.02 0.02
N LEU A 170 18.48 -6.94 0.64
CA LEU A 170 19.53 -5.99 0.28
C LEU A 170 20.63 -6.77 -0.44
N ASP A 171 21.08 -6.24 -1.58
CA ASP A 171 22.17 -6.85 -2.33
C ASP A 171 23.47 -6.82 -1.51
N GLY A 172 24.32 -7.83 -1.70
CA GLY A 172 25.54 -8.01 -0.90
C GLY A 172 25.31 -8.53 0.52
N ALA A 173 24.14 -8.30 1.12
CA ALA A 173 23.78 -8.78 2.46
C ALA A 173 22.56 -9.73 2.42
N PRO A 174 22.62 -10.88 1.70
CA PRO A 174 21.50 -11.79 1.64
C PRO A 174 21.20 -12.37 3.02
N PRO A 175 19.92 -12.71 3.31
CA PRO A 175 19.54 -13.36 4.55
C PRO A 175 20.45 -14.59 4.85
N PRO A 176 20.89 -14.78 6.11
CA PRO A 176 20.19 -14.41 7.34
C PRO A 176 20.81 -13.25 8.14
N LYS A 177 21.38 -12.21 7.51
CA LYS A 177 21.84 -11.02 8.26
C LYS A 177 20.67 -10.11 8.65
N GLN A 178 20.71 -9.58 9.87
CA GLN A 178 19.73 -8.60 10.36
C GLN A 178 20.26 -7.21 10.03
N GLU A 179 19.55 -6.48 9.18
CA GLU A 179 20.00 -5.17 8.68
C GLU A 179 19.04 -4.06 9.17
N PRO A 180 19.56 -2.96 9.74
CA PRO A 180 18.76 -1.80 10.10
C PRO A 180 18.37 -1.00 8.84
N VAL A 181 17.08 -0.74 8.67
CA VAL A 181 16.53 0.05 7.57
C VAL A 181 15.61 1.13 8.11
N THR A 182 15.49 2.23 7.38
CA THR A 182 14.46 3.24 7.62
C THR A 182 13.36 3.06 6.58
N ILE A 183 12.11 2.95 7.05
CA ILE A 183 10.94 2.81 6.19
C ILE A 183 10.09 4.08 6.30
N GLU A 184 9.90 4.75 5.17
CA GLU A 184 9.05 5.93 5.06
C GLU A 184 7.73 5.55 4.37
N LEU A 185 6.63 6.11 4.87
CA LEU A 185 5.35 6.09 4.20
C LEU A 185 5.10 7.49 3.67
N ARG A 186 4.88 7.64 2.37
CA ARG A 186 4.74 8.94 1.72
C ARG A 186 3.42 9.08 1.01
N ASN A 187 2.80 10.24 1.10
CA ASN A 187 1.53 10.51 0.43
C ASN A 187 1.73 10.48 -1.09
N ASN A 188 0.89 9.74 -1.83
CA ASN A 188 0.89 9.74 -3.31
C ASN A 188 0.00 10.87 -3.88
N ASN A 189 -0.15 11.96 -3.14
CA ASN A 189 -0.88 13.13 -3.56
C ASN A 189 -0.02 14.38 -3.33
N GLY A 190 0.11 15.21 -4.37
CA GLY A 190 0.92 16.42 -4.37
C GLY A 190 2.28 16.24 -5.04
N THR A 191 3.00 17.36 -5.21
CA THR A 191 4.26 17.42 -5.96
C THR A 191 5.51 17.12 -5.14
N THR A 192 5.38 16.98 -3.81
CA THR A 192 6.51 16.78 -2.88
C THR A 192 6.50 15.43 -2.18
N TYR A 193 5.44 14.62 -2.38
CA TYR A 193 5.23 13.31 -1.73
C TYR A 193 5.63 13.30 -0.25
N PRO A 194 4.96 14.11 0.59
CA PRO A 194 5.33 14.31 1.99
C PRO A 194 5.16 13.03 2.80
N LEU A 195 5.89 12.91 3.91
CA LEU A 195 5.72 11.83 4.87
C LEU A 195 4.30 11.79 5.43
N LEU A 196 3.75 10.60 5.61
CA LEU A 196 2.49 10.42 6.32
C LEU A 196 2.69 10.76 7.81
N THR A 197 1.79 11.58 8.34
CA THR A 197 1.79 12.00 9.74
C THR A 197 1.39 10.84 10.66
N GLY A 198 1.93 10.83 11.89
CA GLY A 198 1.58 9.87 12.94
C GLY A 198 2.81 9.12 13.44
N SER A 199 3.32 8.19 12.63
CA SER A 199 4.36 7.24 13.03
C SER A 199 5.46 7.00 11.97
N SER A 200 5.45 7.70 10.83
CA SER A 200 6.52 7.62 9.82
C SER A 200 7.54 8.76 9.99
N PRO A 201 8.86 8.54 9.81
CA PRO A 201 9.55 7.30 9.41
C PRO A 201 9.62 6.23 10.52
N PHE A 202 9.88 4.98 10.12
CA PHE A 202 10.10 3.84 11.01
C PHE A 202 11.55 3.35 10.90
N ASP A 203 12.33 3.44 11.97
CA ASP A 203 13.65 2.81 12.05
C ASP A 203 13.51 1.41 12.64
N VAL A 204 13.83 0.40 11.83
CA VAL A 204 13.58 -1.01 12.16
C VAL A 204 14.71 -1.91 11.70
N THR A 205 14.83 -3.07 12.32
CA THR A 205 15.77 -4.11 11.89
C THR A 205 15.01 -5.22 11.17
N LEU A 206 15.44 -5.56 9.95
CA LEU A 206 14.90 -6.69 9.22
C LEU A 206 15.19 -7.99 9.98
N SER A 207 14.23 -8.91 10.02
CA SER A 207 14.49 -10.26 10.49
C SER A 207 15.49 -10.98 9.57
N THR A 208 16.02 -12.12 10.04
CA THR A 208 16.86 -13.02 9.25
C THR A 208 16.17 -13.64 8.03
N SER A 209 14.91 -13.31 7.77
CA SER A 209 14.15 -13.68 6.58
C SER A 209 13.88 -12.48 5.65
N GLY A 210 14.51 -11.33 5.90
CA GLY A 210 14.28 -10.09 5.18
C GLY A 210 12.90 -9.48 5.43
N THR A 211 12.23 -9.84 6.52
CA THR A 211 10.88 -9.35 6.83
C THR A 211 10.82 -8.49 8.08
N VAL A 212 9.92 -7.51 8.08
CA VAL A 212 9.57 -6.69 9.23
C VAL A 212 8.06 -6.46 9.28
N SER A 213 7.50 -6.25 10.47
CA SER A 213 6.09 -5.88 10.65
C SER A 213 6.03 -4.57 11.40
N LEU A 214 5.48 -3.55 10.74
CA LEU A 214 5.32 -2.21 11.28
C LEU A 214 3.94 -2.10 11.90
N ASN A 215 3.89 -1.59 13.13
CA ASN A 215 2.65 -1.08 13.70
C ASN A 215 2.48 0.36 13.23
N CYS A 216 1.52 0.58 12.34
CA CYS A 216 1.21 1.88 11.78
C CYS A 216 0.05 2.57 12.53
N ALA A 217 -0.10 2.30 13.83
CA ALA A 217 -1.02 3.01 14.71
C ALA A 217 -0.91 4.52 14.54
N GLY A 218 -2.05 5.20 14.36
CA GLY A 218 -2.10 6.66 14.24
C GLY A 218 -1.59 7.23 12.92
N VAL A 219 -1.16 6.39 11.97
CA VAL A 219 -0.88 6.84 10.60
C VAL A 219 -2.19 7.09 9.87
N THR A 220 -2.34 8.29 9.30
CA THR A 220 -3.48 8.62 8.42
C THR A 220 -3.12 8.26 6.98
N PHE A 221 -3.74 7.21 6.44
CA PHE A 221 -3.47 6.77 5.08
C PHE A 221 -4.36 7.51 4.06
N PRO A 222 -3.77 8.11 3.02
CA PRO A 222 -4.51 8.56 1.83
C PRO A 222 -4.99 7.36 0.99
N PRO A 223 -5.82 7.58 -0.07
CA PRO A 223 -6.24 6.50 -0.97
C PRO A 223 -5.09 5.69 -1.56
N THR A 224 -3.98 6.35 -1.87
CA THR A 224 -2.72 5.72 -2.29
C THR A 224 -1.51 6.39 -1.63
N PHE A 225 -0.50 5.60 -1.29
CA PHE A 225 0.75 6.04 -0.65
C PHE A 225 1.94 5.23 -1.18
N TYR A 226 3.16 5.74 -1.03
CA TYR A 226 4.38 5.00 -1.32
C TYR A 226 4.98 4.42 -0.06
N ILE A 227 5.55 3.22 -0.19
CA ILE A 227 6.47 2.64 0.80
C ILE A 227 7.88 2.91 0.27
N VAL A 228 8.72 3.55 1.06
CA VAL A 228 10.10 3.85 0.70
C VAL A 228 11.03 3.19 1.69
N VAL A 229 12.00 2.45 1.18
CA VAL A 229 13.04 1.80 1.99
C VAL A 229 14.34 2.56 1.78
N LYS A 230 14.98 2.91 2.89
CA LYS A 230 16.31 3.50 2.96
C LYS A 230 17.23 2.60 3.76
N HIS A 231 18.47 2.51 3.31
CA HIS A 231 19.52 1.76 3.96
C HIS A 231 20.81 2.57 3.90
N ARG A 232 21.77 2.26 4.78
CA ARG A 232 23.00 3.07 4.98
C ARG A 232 23.89 3.21 3.75
N ASN A 233 23.78 2.27 2.80
CA ASN A 233 24.67 2.11 1.66
C ASN A 233 23.96 1.52 0.44
N SER A 234 22.63 1.59 0.40
CA SER A 234 21.85 1.09 -0.72
C SER A 234 20.99 2.20 -1.29
N LEU A 235 20.62 2.06 -2.56
CA LEU A 235 19.74 3.02 -3.20
C LEU A 235 18.40 3.10 -2.44
N GLN A 236 17.93 4.33 -2.25
CA GLN A 236 16.57 4.55 -1.77
C GLN A 236 15.58 3.96 -2.79
N THR A 237 14.71 3.05 -2.35
CA THR A 237 13.77 2.37 -3.25
C THR A 237 12.33 2.63 -2.83
N TRP A 238 11.53 3.15 -3.76
CA TRP A 238 10.11 3.41 -3.60
C TRP A 238 9.29 2.22 -4.12
N SER A 239 8.10 2.00 -3.57
CA SER A 239 7.11 1.07 -4.14
C SER A 239 6.65 1.52 -5.53
N LYS A 240 6.06 0.60 -6.28
CA LYS A 240 5.66 0.77 -7.68
C LYS A 240 4.89 2.05 -7.99
N ASP A 241 4.96 2.46 -9.25
CA ASP A 241 4.20 3.61 -9.76
C ASP A 241 2.69 3.47 -9.48
N GLY A 242 2.05 4.60 -9.18
CA GLY A 242 0.67 4.65 -8.67
C GLY A 242 0.50 4.33 -7.18
N GLY A 243 1.56 3.86 -6.51
CA GLY A 243 1.59 3.60 -5.08
C GLY A 243 0.76 2.38 -4.64
N GLU A 244 0.56 2.29 -3.33
CA GLU A 244 -0.16 1.22 -2.64
C GLU A 244 -1.40 1.77 -1.93
N THR A 245 -2.42 0.93 -1.77
CA THR A 245 -3.64 1.24 -1.02
C THR A 245 -3.72 0.34 0.21
N MET A 246 -3.92 0.91 1.39
CA MET A 246 -4.12 0.11 2.59
C MET A 246 -5.39 -0.73 2.44
N PRO A 247 -5.29 -2.06 2.54
CA PRO A 247 -6.47 -2.91 2.48
C PRO A 247 -7.39 -2.61 3.66
N VAL A 248 -8.67 -2.82 3.43
CA VAL A 248 -9.72 -2.65 4.43
C VAL A 248 -9.58 -3.57 5.64
N SER A 249 -8.81 -4.67 5.49
CA SER A 249 -8.42 -5.56 6.58
C SER A 249 -7.44 -4.93 7.58
N ASN A 250 -6.91 -3.73 7.29
CA ASN A 250 -5.85 -3.07 8.04
C ASN A 250 -4.57 -3.91 8.17
N PHE A 251 -4.39 -4.88 7.28
CA PHE A 251 -3.20 -5.71 7.18
C PHE A 251 -2.73 -5.73 5.73
N MET A 252 -1.56 -5.14 5.47
CA MET A 252 -0.90 -5.19 4.16
C MET A 252 0.35 -6.07 4.27
N ASN A 253 0.53 -6.97 3.30
CA ASN A 253 1.80 -7.65 3.08
C ASN A 253 2.40 -7.18 1.76
N PHE A 254 3.48 -6.40 1.85
CA PHE A 254 4.22 -5.89 0.71
C PHE A 254 5.55 -6.63 0.55
N ASP A 255 5.92 -7.00 -0.67
CA ASP A 255 7.11 -7.85 -0.92
C ASP A 255 7.88 -7.36 -2.14
N PHE A 256 8.92 -6.55 -1.90
CA PHE A 256 9.84 -6.06 -2.96
C PHE A 256 10.55 -7.20 -3.69
N SER A 257 10.72 -8.37 -3.05
CA SER A 257 11.49 -9.49 -3.61
C SER A 257 10.71 -10.33 -4.64
N SER A 258 9.44 -10.01 -4.89
CA SER A 258 8.54 -10.86 -5.68
C SER A 258 8.55 -10.59 -7.19
N SER A 259 8.85 -9.36 -7.60
CA SER A 259 8.87 -8.90 -8.99
C SER A 259 9.63 -7.57 -9.08
N PRO A 260 10.30 -7.23 -10.19
CA PRO A 260 10.97 -5.94 -10.28
C PRO A 260 9.93 -4.81 -10.28
N THR A 261 8.73 -5.06 -10.79
CA THR A 261 7.61 -4.10 -10.81
C THR A 261 6.98 -3.79 -9.45
N GLN A 262 7.52 -4.32 -8.35
CA GLN A 262 7.13 -3.90 -6.99
C GLN A 262 7.81 -2.61 -6.58
N ALA A 263 8.93 -2.25 -7.20
CA ALA A 263 9.57 -0.97 -6.99
C ALA A 263 9.19 0.01 -8.10
N TYR A 264 9.41 1.30 -7.84
CA TYR A 264 9.20 2.36 -8.81
C TYR A 264 10.16 2.16 -10.00
N CYS A 265 9.61 2.20 -11.21
CA CYS A 265 10.40 2.03 -12.42
C CYS A 265 10.33 3.28 -13.29
N SER A 266 11.46 3.71 -13.84
CA SER A 266 11.49 4.76 -14.87
C SER A 266 11.14 4.23 -16.26
N ASP A 267 11.36 2.93 -16.49
CA ASP A 267 10.94 2.19 -17.69
C ASP A 267 10.61 0.72 -17.37
N ALA A 268 10.31 -0.10 -18.38
CA ALA A 268 9.92 -1.49 -18.19
C ALA A 268 11.03 -2.41 -17.63
N VAL A 269 12.26 -1.91 -17.47
CA VAL A 269 13.45 -2.71 -17.11
C VAL A 269 14.16 -2.13 -15.87
N ASN A 270 14.11 -0.82 -15.65
CA ASN A 270 14.85 -0.15 -14.59
C ASN A 270 13.96 0.14 -13.37
N CYS A 271 13.83 -0.83 -12.47
CA CYS A 271 12.94 -0.78 -11.32
C CYS A 271 13.68 -0.68 -9.96
N ASN A 272 14.86 -0.07 -9.86
CA ASN A 272 15.65 0.03 -8.60
C ASN A 272 15.77 -1.31 -7.83
N LEU A 273 15.77 -2.43 -8.54
CA LEU A 273 15.85 -3.77 -8.00
C LEU A 273 16.74 -4.62 -8.91
N VAL A 274 17.71 -5.30 -8.32
CA VAL A 274 18.57 -6.28 -9.00
C VAL A 274 18.01 -7.68 -8.81
N GLN A 275 18.03 -8.50 -9.87
CA GLN A 275 17.57 -9.88 -9.79
C GLN A 275 18.75 -10.81 -9.46
N ASP A 276 18.62 -11.57 -8.37
CA ASP A 276 19.49 -12.71 -8.07
C ASP A 276 18.63 -13.97 -7.87
N GLY A 277 18.89 -14.97 -8.70
CA GLY A 277 18.06 -16.16 -8.82
C GLY A 277 16.58 -15.83 -9.11
N CYS A 278 15.70 -16.26 -8.20
CA CYS A 278 14.25 -16.06 -8.29
C CYS A 278 13.74 -14.91 -7.39
N ARG A 279 14.63 -14.04 -6.92
CA ARG A 279 14.31 -12.96 -6.00
C ARG A 279 14.88 -11.64 -6.50
N TYR A 280 14.31 -10.56 -6.00
CA TYR A 280 14.74 -9.20 -6.28
C TYR A 280 15.28 -8.55 -5.00
N PHE A 281 16.35 -7.80 -5.16
CA PHE A 281 17.13 -7.17 -4.09
C PHE A 281 17.24 -5.68 -4.37
N ILE A 282 17.24 -4.87 -3.32
CA ILE A 282 17.60 -3.45 -3.44
C ILE A 282 19.11 -3.39 -3.68
N PRO A 283 19.57 -2.73 -4.76
CA PRO A 283 21.00 -2.63 -5.07
C PRO A 283 21.74 -1.83 -4.00
N SER A 284 22.84 -2.41 -3.52
CA SER A 284 23.78 -1.78 -2.59
C SER A 284 24.92 -1.14 -3.37
N GLY A 285 25.49 -0.08 -2.82
CA GLY A 285 26.61 0.65 -3.40
C GLY A 285 26.46 2.16 -3.45
N ASP A 286 25.30 2.72 -3.08
CA ASP A 286 25.13 4.17 -2.91
C ASP A 286 25.60 4.54 -1.49
N VAL A 287 26.92 4.61 -1.31
CA VAL A 287 27.56 4.81 0.00
C VAL A 287 27.53 6.27 0.41
N ASN A 288 27.63 7.18 -0.57
CA ASN A 288 27.57 8.62 -0.33
C ASN A 288 26.12 9.17 -0.22
N GLN A 289 25.10 8.33 -0.50
CA GLN A 289 23.68 8.64 -0.43
C GLN A 289 23.26 9.78 -1.37
N ASP A 290 23.88 9.86 -2.56
CA ASP A 290 23.57 10.86 -3.58
C ASP A 290 22.51 10.38 -4.60
N GLY A 291 22.08 9.12 -4.49
CA GLY A 291 21.08 8.51 -5.36
C GLY A 291 21.65 7.91 -6.64
N TYR A 292 22.97 7.79 -6.76
CA TYR A 292 23.67 7.11 -7.84
C TYR A 292 24.55 6.00 -7.25
N ILE A 293 24.79 4.95 -8.03
CA ILE A 293 25.86 3.98 -7.72
C ILE A 293 26.91 4.15 -8.80
N ASP A 294 27.99 4.87 -8.49
CA ASP A 294 28.99 5.26 -9.49
C ASP A 294 30.44 5.17 -9.00
N SER A 295 31.38 5.74 -9.77
CA SER A 295 32.81 5.70 -9.45
C SER A 295 33.16 6.39 -8.13
N GLN A 296 32.35 7.36 -7.66
CA GLN A 296 32.58 8.03 -6.39
C GLN A 296 32.35 7.09 -5.22
N ASP A 297 31.34 6.21 -5.31
CA ASP A 297 31.11 5.18 -4.30
C ASP A 297 32.22 4.13 -4.29
N GLN A 298 32.68 3.72 -5.48
CA GLN A 298 33.81 2.80 -5.62
C GLN A 298 35.08 3.36 -4.97
N ASP A 299 35.33 4.66 -5.15
CA ASP A 299 36.47 5.34 -4.53
C ASP A 299 36.35 5.36 -2.99
N LEU A 300 35.14 5.52 -2.44
CA LEU A 300 34.90 5.47 -0.99
C LEU A 300 35.15 4.07 -0.42
N VAL A 301 34.53 3.04 -1.00
CA VAL A 301 34.73 1.65 -0.54
C VAL A 301 36.19 1.22 -0.73
N GLY A 302 36.77 1.55 -1.88
CA GLY A 302 38.16 1.24 -2.20
C GLY A 302 39.18 1.98 -1.33
N ALA A 303 38.87 3.18 -0.82
CA ALA A 303 39.72 3.90 0.12
C ALA A 303 39.76 3.21 1.49
N ASP A 304 38.61 2.74 1.97
CA ASP A 304 38.50 2.07 3.27
C ASP A 304 39.00 0.62 3.25
N GLY A 305 38.86 -0.08 2.11
CA GLY A 305 39.41 -1.43 1.91
C GLY A 305 40.94 -1.48 1.77
N LYS A 306 41.63 -0.33 1.65
CA LYS A 306 43.10 -0.27 1.63
C LYS A 306 43.66 -0.43 3.05
N SER A 307 44.11 -1.64 3.37
CA SER A 307 45.01 -1.82 4.52
C SER A 307 46.25 -0.92 4.37
N PRO A 308 46.70 -0.23 5.44
CA PRO A 308 47.92 0.57 5.42
C PRO A 308 49.15 -0.35 5.29
N GLY A 309 49.54 -0.71 4.08
CA GLY A 309 50.71 -1.54 3.85
C GLY A 309 50.89 -2.17 2.47
N ASN A 310 49.88 -2.17 1.59
CA ASN A 310 50.04 -2.73 0.25
C ASN A 310 49.47 -1.79 -0.82
N GLY A 311 50.34 -0.98 -1.41
CA GLY A 311 50.02 0.08 -2.38
C GLY A 311 49.60 -0.40 -3.78
N THR A 312 49.07 -1.61 -3.91
CA THR A 312 48.54 -2.12 -5.18
C THR A 312 47.34 -3.02 -4.91
N LEU A 313 46.18 -2.66 -5.46
CA LEU A 313 45.07 -3.59 -5.68
C LEU A 313 45.54 -4.60 -6.72
N PRO A 314 45.75 -5.85 -6.34
CA PRO A 314 44.99 -6.91 -7.00
C PRO A 314 44.61 -7.99 -5.99
N CYS A 315 43.32 -8.22 -5.76
CA CYS A 315 42.76 -9.26 -4.90
C CYS A 315 43.36 -10.64 -5.29
N PRO A 316 44.19 -11.29 -4.44
CA PRO A 316 44.53 -12.69 -4.59
C PRO A 316 44.06 -13.39 -3.31
N GLU A 317 42.74 -13.60 -3.19
CA GLU A 317 41.98 -14.55 -2.34
C GLU A 317 42.41 -14.82 -0.87
N ASN A 318 43.45 -14.16 -0.32
CA ASN A 318 44.20 -14.71 0.81
C ASN A 318 44.66 -13.65 1.82
N ASN A 319 44.49 -12.35 1.57
CA ASN A 319 44.95 -11.33 2.52
C ASN A 319 43.88 -11.00 3.56
N PHE A 320 43.52 -12.04 4.31
CA PHE A 320 42.74 -11.96 5.53
C PHE A 320 43.42 -10.95 6.46
N VAL A 321 42.80 -9.80 6.70
CA VAL A 321 43.18 -8.96 7.84
C VAL A 321 42.67 -9.68 9.08
N PHE A 322 43.40 -10.70 9.53
CA PHE A 322 43.26 -11.19 10.88
C PHE A 322 43.74 -10.07 11.81
N ASN A 323 42.88 -9.68 12.74
CA ASN A 323 43.18 -8.86 13.91
C ASN A 323 44.53 -9.24 14.54
N GLY A 324 45.60 -8.61 14.08
CA GLY A 324 46.93 -8.67 14.70
C GLY A 324 46.94 -7.74 15.93
N PRO A 325 47.66 -8.11 17.00
CA PRO A 325 47.70 -7.33 18.23
C PRO A 325 48.44 -6.01 17.96
N GLY A 326 47.68 -4.93 17.71
CA GLY A 326 48.24 -3.59 17.45
C GLY A 326 47.42 -2.72 16.50
N ILE A 327 46.46 -3.26 15.75
CA ILE A 327 45.50 -2.44 15.00
C ILE A 327 44.40 -2.02 15.98
N SER A 328 44.33 -0.71 16.25
CA SER A 328 43.24 -0.15 17.03
C SER A 328 41.91 -0.57 16.41
N THR A 329 40.93 -0.82 17.26
CA THR A 329 39.49 -0.88 16.97
C THR A 329 39.01 0.37 16.23
N GLN A 330 39.50 0.59 15.02
CA GLN A 330 38.99 1.61 14.13
C GLN A 330 37.59 1.09 13.80
N THR A 331 36.59 1.83 14.27
CA THR A 331 35.21 1.70 13.82
C THR A 331 35.25 1.74 12.31
N LEU A 332 35.26 0.57 11.66
CA LEU A 332 35.16 0.50 10.21
C LEU A 332 33.85 1.21 9.87
N PRO A 333 33.86 2.16 8.92
CA PRO A 333 32.67 2.91 8.59
C PRO A 333 31.61 1.92 8.11
N PHE A 334 30.58 1.75 8.93
CA PHE A 334 29.46 0.82 8.72
C PHE A 334 28.82 0.97 7.33
N SER A 335 29.00 2.12 6.67
CA SER A 335 28.53 2.39 5.31
C SER A 335 29.32 1.68 4.20
N THR A 336 30.63 1.44 4.35
CA THR A 336 31.46 0.80 3.29
C THR A 336 31.63 -0.71 3.45
N ASP A 337 31.19 -1.28 4.58
CA ASP A 337 30.97 -2.73 4.73
C ASP A 337 29.57 -3.07 4.17
N LEU A 338 29.54 -3.36 2.86
CA LEU A 338 28.32 -3.59 2.09
C LEU A 338 27.72 -4.94 2.40
N ASN A 339 28.58 -5.95 2.56
CA ASN A 339 28.12 -7.30 2.80
C ASN A 339 27.84 -7.58 4.29
N ASN A 340 28.26 -6.69 5.19
CA ASN A 340 28.13 -6.75 6.66
C ASN A 340 28.84 -7.96 7.30
N ASP A 341 30.03 -8.32 6.84
CA ASP A 341 30.85 -9.39 7.42
C ASP A 341 31.86 -8.88 8.47
N GLY A 342 31.89 -7.57 8.70
CA GLY A 342 32.73 -6.92 9.69
C GLY A 342 34.10 -6.53 9.17
N VAL A 343 34.36 -6.65 7.87
CA VAL A 343 35.55 -6.12 7.18
C VAL A 343 35.13 -5.36 5.93
N VAL A 344 35.96 -4.41 5.50
CA VAL A 344 35.83 -3.78 4.16
C VAL A 344 36.92 -4.38 3.28
N ASP A 345 36.54 -5.15 2.26
CA ASP A 345 37.50 -5.86 1.41
C ASP A 345 37.10 -5.88 -0.09
N CYS A 346 37.72 -6.77 -0.90
CA CYS A 346 37.40 -6.84 -2.33
C CYS A 346 35.98 -7.33 -2.62
N TYR A 347 35.30 -8.02 -1.69
CA TYR A 347 33.92 -8.42 -1.87
C TYR A 347 32.97 -7.21 -1.82
N ASP A 348 33.23 -6.21 -0.97
CA ASP A 348 32.44 -4.96 -0.95
C ASP A 348 32.62 -4.15 -2.24
N VAL A 349 33.87 -4.01 -2.69
CA VAL A 349 34.18 -3.34 -3.95
C VAL A 349 33.48 -4.02 -5.13
N CYS A 350 33.47 -5.36 -5.15
CA CYS A 350 32.79 -6.14 -6.19
C CYS A 350 31.27 -5.88 -6.24
N ILE A 351 30.62 -5.62 -5.10
CA ILE A 351 29.19 -5.31 -5.05
C ILE A 351 28.94 -3.94 -5.71
N VAL A 352 29.72 -2.91 -5.34
CA VAL A 352 29.61 -1.58 -5.98
C VAL A 352 29.91 -1.68 -7.47
N ASP A 353 31.01 -2.32 -7.85
CA ASP A 353 31.43 -2.45 -9.26
C ASP A 353 30.34 -3.07 -10.15
N GLN A 354 29.70 -4.14 -9.66
CA GLN A 354 28.60 -4.78 -10.38
C GLN A 354 27.41 -3.84 -10.55
N ASN A 355 27.00 -3.17 -9.48
CA ASN A 355 25.83 -2.29 -9.50
C ASN A 355 26.08 -0.98 -10.28
N THR A 356 27.32 -0.47 -10.27
CA THR A 356 27.76 0.61 -11.15
C THR A 356 27.68 0.17 -12.61
N ALA A 357 28.13 -1.05 -12.94
CA ALA A 357 28.07 -1.57 -14.31
C ALA A 357 26.63 -1.81 -14.80
N TYR A 358 25.68 -2.00 -13.89
CA TYR A 358 24.24 -2.05 -14.21
C TYR A 358 23.63 -0.66 -14.40
N GLY A 359 24.29 0.41 -13.92
CA GLY A 359 23.82 1.78 -14.06
C GLY A 359 22.60 2.08 -13.20
N PHE A 360 22.51 1.51 -12.00
CA PHE A 360 21.41 1.78 -11.10
C PHE A 360 21.43 3.24 -10.62
N THR A 361 20.26 3.86 -10.66
CA THR A 361 20.05 5.22 -10.17
C THR A 361 18.73 5.26 -9.39
N HIS A 362 18.63 6.23 -8.49
CA HIS A 362 17.43 6.45 -7.71
C HIS A 362 16.27 6.92 -8.59
N ASN A 363 15.36 5.99 -8.92
CA ASN A 363 14.06 6.32 -9.50
C ASN A 363 13.00 6.56 -8.41
N SER A 364 12.23 7.63 -8.56
CA SER A 364 11.09 7.96 -7.71
C SER A 364 10.07 8.83 -8.47
N PRO A 365 8.89 9.06 -7.89
CA PRO A 365 7.93 10.02 -8.43
C PRO A 365 8.47 11.47 -8.54
N LEU A 366 9.55 11.80 -7.83
CA LEU A 366 10.22 13.11 -7.88
C LEU A 366 11.37 13.16 -8.88
N ASN A 367 12.00 12.02 -9.15
CA ASN A 367 13.15 11.89 -10.02
C ASN A 367 12.93 10.70 -10.96
N ASN A 368 12.43 11.00 -12.16
CA ASN A 368 12.16 10.02 -13.23
C ASN A 368 12.96 10.35 -14.50
N THR A 369 14.09 11.04 -14.35
CA THR A 369 14.64 11.82 -15.47
C THR A 369 15.58 11.02 -16.39
N TYR A 370 15.90 9.76 -16.11
CA TYR A 370 16.91 9.04 -16.90
C TYR A 370 16.52 7.59 -17.19
N GLY A 371 15.82 7.38 -18.29
CA GLY A 371 15.69 6.07 -18.92
C GLY A 371 17.06 5.64 -19.47
N CYS A 372 17.52 4.45 -19.09
CA CYS A 372 18.78 3.92 -19.56
C CYS A 372 18.53 3.18 -20.88
N GLU A 373 18.99 3.73 -22.01
CA GLU A 373 18.87 3.07 -23.31
C GLU A 373 19.43 1.65 -23.25
N THR A 374 18.61 0.68 -23.65
CA THR A 374 18.98 -0.73 -23.68
C THR A 374 19.93 -0.95 -24.85
N ILE A 375 21.23 -1.06 -24.57
CA ILE A 375 22.17 -1.68 -25.51
C ILE A 375 22.42 -3.10 -25.01
N GLY A 376 22.06 -4.07 -25.85
CA GLY A 376 22.11 -5.49 -25.52
C GLY A 376 23.49 -5.91 -25.03
N LEU A 377 23.49 -6.57 -23.87
CA LEU A 377 24.58 -7.32 -23.22
C LEU A 377 25.55 -6.54 -22.30
N THR A 378 25.32 -6.71 -20.99
CA THR A 378 26.32 -6.90 -19.90
C THR A 378 27.35 -5.83 -19.55
N GLN A 379 27.24 -4.58 -20.02
CA GLN A 379 27.93 -3.45 -19.37
C GLN A 379 27.28 -2.14 -19.80
N ARG A 380 26.78 -1.34 -18.85
CA ARG A 380 26.21 -0.01 -19.12
C ARG A 380 27.16 1.05 -18.60
N VAL A 381 27.62 1.94 -19.48
CA VAL A 381 28.41 3.13 -19.13
C VAL A 381 27.45 4.32 -19.13
N CYS A 382 27.22 4.91 -17.97
CA CYS A 382 26.55 6.21 -17.86
C CYS A 382 27.59 7.30 -18.17
N THR A 383 27.32 8.13 -19.18
CA THR A 383 28.06 9.38 -19.39
C THR A 383 27.29 10.56 -18.77
N PRO A 384 27.99 11.58 -18.24
CA PRO A 384 27.45 12.60 -17.35
C PRO A 384 26.36 13.49 -17.97
#